data_AF-A0A4R4PHA5-F1
#
_entry.id   AF-A0A4R4PHA5-F1
#
_cell.length_a   1.000
_cell.length_b   1.000
_cell.length_c   1.000
_cell.angle_alpha   90.00
_cell.angle_beta   90.00
_cell.angle_gamma   90.00
#
_symmetry.space_group_name_H-M   'P 1'
#
loop_
_entity.id
_entity.type
_entity.pdbx_description
1 polymer ?
#
loop_
_entity_poly.entity_id
_entity_poly.type
_entity_poly.pdbx_seq_one_letter_code
_entity_poly.pdbx_strand_id
1 'polypeptide(L)'
;MVLELAAGDPLAPGAYNETFTRFHGLAGTYRVRQVADIPARPHDLPARPDAPVVNSGVRNVLVDDYAAATFDAASGVTVDYRFFTPDVRPGRRYPLVVALHGHGESGDDNFAQIAGNQISVAFADPARQARHPAFVLSPQAPRGTPGTGGWWRSDIRAEVLELVRATLARNPAIDPSRVYLTGLSMGSYGSWALLPEHHDLFAAAVLVCGAGDETAAVDALGTFPIWSLHSADDAVVPYDAPGSDYRYSGRWRPPAIRRPGASGPAQRRTRSRRPLPPRPGNARRRRAADTSSPPSPPAPPRCSATPPGSPPTPTTPSSTGCPDRDLDADSATGRPARRIRPSASHGGGREHGEYRERGGRAEYRPGRDLGVRLVLGQQLSPLGCGRLLSKP
;
A
#
# COMPACT_ATOMS: atom_id res chain seq x y z
N MET A 1 -10.72 -30.34 -1.41
CA MET A 1 -11.49 -29.70 -0.31
C MET A 1 -10.83 -28.37 0.04
N VAL A 2 -11.60 -27.35 0.45
CA VAL A 2 -11.06 -26.08 0.95
C VAL A 2 -11.51 -25.93 2.40
N LEU A 3 -10.57 -25.64 3.29
CA LEU A 3 -10.83 -25.27 4.68
C LEU A 3 -10.55 -23.78 4.81
N GLU A 4 -11.62 -22.99 4.95
CA GLU A 4 -11.51 -21.57 5.22
C GLU A 4 -11.33 -21.35 6.73
N LEU A 5 -10.29 -20.62 7.10
CA LEU A 5 -10.02 -20.26 8.49
C LEU A 5 -10.62 -18.89 8.79
N ALA A 6 -11.10 -18.72 10.02
CA ALA A 6 -11.62 -17.45 10.48
C ALA A 6 -10.49 -16.40 10.51
N ALA A 7 -10.68 -15.29 9.78
CA ALA A 7 -9.69 -14.20 9.74
C ALA A 7 -9.52 -13.49 11.09
N GLY A 8 -10.50 -13.61 12.00
CA GLY A 8 -10.44 -13.04 13.35
C GLY A 8 -9.75 -13.93 14.39
N ASP A 9 -9.18 -15.07 14.00
CA ASP A 9 -8.36 -15.88 14.91
C ASP A 9 -7.12 -15.08 15.33
N PRO A 10 -6.76 -15.02 16.64
CA PRO A 10 -5.56 -14.30 17.10
C PRO A 10 -4.25 -14.75 16.44
N LEU A 11 -4.20 -15.98 15.90
CA LEU A 11 -3.06 -16.54 15.17
C LEU A 11 -3.23 -16.48 13.63
N ALA A 12 -4.30 -15.87 13.13
CA ALA A 12 -4.50 -15.67 11.68
C ALA A 12 -3.45 -14.74 11.01
N PRO A 13 -2.95 -13.68 11.67
CA PRO A 13 -1.94 -12.83 11.06
C PRO A 13 -0.67 -13.63 10.75
N GLY A 14 -0.25 -13.67 9.48
CA GLY A 14 1.04 -14.26 9.11
C GLY A 14 2.19 -13.26 9.14
N ALA A 15 1.92 -12.05 9.63
CA ALA A 15 2.89 -11.00 9.86
C ALA A 15 2.79 -10.51 11.31
N TYR A 16 3.93 -10.04 11.83
CA TYR A 16 4.03 -9.39 13.13
C TYR A 16 4.91 -8.15 13.00
N ASN A 17 4.66 -7.17 13.86
CA ASN A 17 5.37 -5.88 13.80
C ASN A 17 6.36 -5.78 14.96
N GLU A 18 7.61 -5.50 14.61
CA GLU A 18 8.59 -4.91 15.51
C GLU A 18 8.72 -3.41 15.16
N THR A 19 9.93 -2.92 14.91
CA THR A 19 10.13 -1.67 14.18
C THR A 19 9.74 -1.81 12.70
N PHE A 20 10.03 -2.98 12.11
CA PHE A 20 9.71 -3.32 10.73
C PHE A 20 8.83 -4.57 10.69
N THR A 21 8.01 -4.68 9.66
CA THR A 21 7.10 -5.80 9.45
C THR A 21 7.91 -7.07 9.18
N ARG A 22 7.57 -8.13 9.91
CA ARG A 22 8.16 -9.46 9.79
C ARG A 22 7.08 -10.47 9.43
N PHE A 23 7.48 -11.56 8.81
CA PHE A 23 6.57 -12.62 8.37
C PHE A 23 6.93 -13.93 9.03
N HIS A 24 5.91 -14.67 9.45
CA HIS A 24 6.11 -16.04 9.93
C HIS A 24 6.46 -16.95 8.76
N GLY A 25 7.45 -17.83 8.94
CA GLY A 25 7.70 -18.91 7.99
C GLY A 25 6.55 -19.90 8.03
N LEU A 26 5.70 -19.92 7.00
CA LEU A 26 4.48 -20.75 6.98
C LEU A 26 4.70 -22.14 6.37
N ALA A 27 5.87 -22.41 5.77
CA ALA A 27 6.19 -23.70 5.18
C ALA A 27 6.41 -24.75 6.28
N GLY A 28 5.63 -25.83 6.25
CA GLY A 28 5.79 -26.94 7.19
C GLY A 28 5.27 -26.68 8.61
N THR A 29 4.61 -25.55 8.87
CA THR A 29 4.18 -25.16 10.22
C THR A 29 2.74 -25.55 10.56
N TYR A 30 1.88 -25.75 9.55
CA TYR A 30 0.49 -26.13 9.76
C TYR A 30 0.33 -27.64 9.73
N ARG A 31 -0.48 -28.17 10.65
CA ARG A 31 -0.90 -29.57 10.68
C ARG A 31 -2.39 -29.65 10.51
N VAL A 32 -2.85 -30.43 9.53
CA VAL A 32 -4.26 -30.62 9.22
C VAL A 32 -4.63 -32.08 9.49
N ARG A 33 -5.76 -32.31 10.16
CA ARG A 33 -6.30 -33.65 10.46
C ARG A 33 -7.70 -33.77 9.90
N GLN A 34 -8.02 -34.93 9.34
CA GLN A 34 -9.39 -35.31 9.00
C GLN A 34 -9.97 -36.11 10.17
N VAL A 35 -10.87 -35.51 10.93
CA VAL A 35 -11.39 -36.10 12.19
C VAL A 35 -12.64 -36.98 11.99
N ALA A 36 -13.24 -36.95 10.81
CA ALA A 36 -14.45 -37.71 10.48
C ALA A 36 -14.41 -38.16 9.01
N ASP A 37 -15.23 -39.15 8.67
CA ASP A 37 -15.40 -39.60 7.29
C ASP A 37 -15.98 -38.46 6.44
N ILE A 38 -15.46 -38.29 5.22
CA ILE A 38 -15.96 -37.29 4.28
C ILE A 38 -16.70 -38.04 3.17
N PRO A 39 -18.03 -37.85 3.05
CA PRO A 39 -18.79 -38.44 1.96
C PRO A 39 -18.27 -37.94 0.61
N ALA A 40 -17.84 -38.86 -0.25
CA ALA A 40 -17.30 -38.53 -1.56
C ALA A 40 -17.72 -39.60 -2.59
N ARG A 41 -17.80 -39.21 -3.86
CA ARG A 41 -18.14 -40.15 -4.94
C ARG A 41 -16.87 -40.52 -5.72
N PRO A 42 -16.61 -41.82 -5.99
CA PRO A 42 -17.50 -42.98 -5.77
C PRO A 42 -17.42 -43.63 -4.37
N HIS A 43 -16.46 -43.23 -3.53
CA HIS A 43 -16.28 -43.78 -2.18
C HIS A 43 -16.01 -42.68 -1.17
N ASP A 44 -16.53 -42.86 0.04
CA ASP A 44 -16.25 -42.00 1.18
C ASP A 44 -14.76 -42.04 1.53
N LEU A 45 -14.24 -40.90 1.98
CA LEU A 45 -12.86 -40.78 2.44
C LEU A 45 -12.85 -41.03 3.95
N PRO A 46 -12.21 -42.12 4.44
CA PRO A 46 -12.24 -42.45 5.86
C PRO A 46 -11.46 -41.44 6.71
N ALA A 47 -11.90 -41.22 7.94
CA ALA A 47 -11.25 -40.38 8.93
C ALA A 47 -9.79 -40.81 9.17
N ARG A 48 -8.92 -39.83 9.42
CA ARG A 48 -7.49 -40.03 9.73
C ARG A 48 -7.05 -39.10 10.88
N PRO A 49 -7.63 -39.22 12.09
CA PRO A 49 -7.34 -38.33 13.21
C PRO A 49 -5.90 -38.45 13.73
N ASP A 50 -5.29 -39.64 13.59
CA ASP A 50 -3.96 -39.95 14.11
C ASP A 50 -2.82 -39.76 13.10
N ALA A 51 -3.16 -39.35 11.87
CA ALA A 51 -2.21 -39.11 10.79
C ALA A 51 -2.32 -37.66 10.27
N PRO A 52 -1.90 -36.64 11.06
CA PRO A 52 -1.89 -35.26 10.59
C PRO A 52 -0.99 -35.10 9.37
N VAL A 53 -1.47 -34.33 8.39
CA VAL A 53 -0.68 -33.92 7.23
C VAL A 53 -0.11 -32.53 7.50
N VAL A 54 1.20 -32.39 7.30
CA VAL A 54 1.87 -31.09 7.34
C VAL A 54 1.65 -30.36 6.01
N ASN A 55 1.47 -29.04 6.03
CA ASN A 55 1.31 -28.29 4.79
C ASN A 55 2.57 -28.42 3.91
N SER A 56 2.38 -28.82 2.66
CA SER A 56 3.45 -29.03 1.67
C SER A 56 3.80 -27.78 0.86
N GLY A 57 3.09 -26.67 1.08
CA GLY A 57 3.32 -25.42 0.37
C GLY A 57 2.56 -24.25 0.98
N VAL A 58 2.91 -23.06 0.51
CA VAL A 58 2.29 -21.78 0.87
C VAL A 58 2.00 -21.05 -0.44
N ARG A 59 0.81 -20.45 -0.51
CA ARG A 59 0.43 -19.56 -1.61
C ARG A 59 -0.05 -18.24 -1.02
N ASN A 60 0.62 -17.15 -1.36
CA ASN A 60 0.23 -15.80 -0.97
C ASN A 60 -0.63 -15.22 -2.08
N VAL A 61 -1.95 -15.20 -1.87
CA VAL A 61 -2.90 -14.69 -2.86
C VAL A 61 -2.59 -13.23 -3.18
N LEU A 62 -2.61 -12.86 -4.48
CA LEU A 62 -2.18 -11.59 -5.06
C LEU A 62 -0.67 -11.29 -4.96
N VAL A 63 -0.06 -11.52 -3.80
CA VAL A 63 1.37 -11.24 -3.58
C VAL A 63 2.25 -12.05 -4.52
N ASP A 64 1.93 -13.34 -4.71
CA ASP A 64 2.68 -14.22 -5.61
C ASP A 64 2.53 -13.83 -7.10
N ASP A 65 1.55 -12.98 -7.45
CA ASP A 65 1.31 -12.52 -8.82
C ASP A 65 2.19 -11.32 -9.22
N TYR A 66 2.96 -10.76 -8.27
CA TYR A 66 3.92 -9.69 -8.55
C TYR A 66 5.31 -10.25 -8.89
N ALA A 67 5.84 -9.88 -10.04
CA ALA A 67 7.21 -10.16 -10.41
C ALA A 67 8.19 -9.36 -9.53
N ALA A 68 9.23 -10.02 -9.01
CA ALA A 68 10.29 -9.40 -8.24
C ALA A 68 11.44 -8.95 -9.15
N ALA A 69 11.92 -7.73 -8.98
CA ALA A 69 13.06 -7.19 -9.70
C ALA A 69 13.80 -6.14 -8.88
N THR A 70 15.00 -5.81 -9.33
CA THR A 70 15.86 -4.77 -8.76
C THR A 70 16.21 -3.79 -9.87
N PHE A 71 16.16 -2.50 -9.54
CA PHE A 71 16.58 -1.40 -10.41
C PHE A 71 17.95 -0.90 -9.98
N ASP A 72 18.93 -1.01 -10.88
CA ASP A 72 20.26 -0.44 -10.69
C ASP A 72 20.26 1.02 -11.20
N ALA A 73 20.28 1.98 -10.28
CA ALA A 73 20.40 3.39 -10.64
C ALA A 73 21.80 3.74 -11.14
N ALA A 74 21.88 4.80 -11.95
CA ALA A 74 23.18 5.35 -12.38
C ALA A 74 23.99 5.94 -11.22
N SER A 75 23.33 6.34 -10.14
CA SER A 75 23.96 6.81 -8.89
C SER A 75 24.64 5.69 -8.08
N GLY A 76 24.42 4.42 -8.46
CA GLY A 76 24.85 3.24 -7.70
C GLY A 76 23.89 2.82 -6.60
N VAL A 77 22.81 3.57 -6.36
CA VAL A 77 21.72 3.15 -5.48
C VAL A 77 20.91 2.04 -6.15
N THR A 78 20.50 1.04 -5.38
CA THR A 78 19.62 -0.03 -5.86
C THR A 78 18.25 0.12 -5.24
N VAL A 79 17.21 -0.14 -6.03
CA VAL A 79 15.81 -0.13 -5.57
C VAL A 79 15.18 -1.46 -5.92
N ASP A 80 14.92 -2.27 -4.90
CA ASP A 80 14.10 -3.46 -5.03
C ASP A 80 12.64 -3.06 -5.28
N TYR A 81 11.97 -3.78 -6.17
CA TYR A 81 10.56 -3.51 -6.46
C TYR A 81 9.80 -4.76 -6.88
N ARG A 82 8.48 -4.66 -6.70
CA ARG A 82 7.49 -5.63 -7.15
C ARG A 82 6.66 -5.02 -8.27
N PHE A 83 6.37 -5.81 -9.29
CA PHE A 83 5.65 -5.36 -10.48
C PHE A 83 4.52 -6.33 -10.86
N PHE A 84 3.30 -5.84 -10.79
CA PHE A 84 2.11 -6.54 -11.24
C PHE A 84 1.76 -6.14 -12.68
N THR A 85 1.49 -7.14 -13.51
CA THR A 85 1.07 -6.96 -14.91
C THR A 85 -0.37 -7.43 -15.08
N PRO A 86 -1.29 -6.58 -15.57
CA PRO A 86 -2.68 -6.97 -15.83
C PRO A 86 -2.77 -7.89 -17.06
N ASP A 87 -3.98 -8.37 -17.38
CA ASP A 87 -4.26 -9.00 -18.68
C ASP A 87 -4.16 -7.96 -19.82
N VAL A 88 -2.97 -7.87 -20.42
CA VAL A 88 -2.65 -6.94 -21.49
C VAL A 88 -3.15 -7.49 -22.82
N ARG A 89 -4.03 -6.71 -23.47
CA ARG A 89 -4.52 -7.01 -24.82
C ARG A 89 -3.77 -6.19 -25.87
N PRO A 90 -3.42 -6.78 -27.02
CA PRO A 90 -2.77 -6.05 -28.11
C PRO A 90 -3.52 -4.77 -28.50
N GLY A 91 -2.78 -3.71 -28.77
CA GLY A 91 -3.34 -2.42 -29.20
C GLY A 91 -4.02 -1.59 -28.10
N ARG A 92 -4.06 -2.07 -26.84
CA ARG A 92 -4.59 -1.30 -25.70
C ARG A 92 -3.46 -0.81 -24.79
N ARG A 93 -3.69 0.34 -24.16
CA ARG A 93 -2.84 0.87 -23.10
C ARG A 93 -3.58 0.95 -21.77
N TYR A 94 -2.87 0.74 -20.68
CA TYR A 94 -3.41 0.62 -19.34
C TYR A 94 -2.70 1.58 -18.37
N PRO A 95 -3.36 2.01 -17.29
CA PRO A 95 -2.72 2.84 -16.28
C PRO A 95 -1.57 2.12 -15.56
N LEU A 96 -0.70 2.92 -14.96
CA LEU A 96 0.29 2.46 -13.97
C LEU A 96 -0.04 3.06 -12.62
N VAL A 97 -0.14 2.24 -11.57
CA VAL A 97 -0.21 2.68 -10.18
C VAL A 97 1.15 2.50 -9.54
N VAL A 98 1.73 3.57 -9.00
CA VAL A 98 2.97 3.55 -8.22
C VAL A 98 2.58 3.62 -6.76
N ALA A 99 2.92 2.59 -5.98
CA ALA A 99 2.51 2.45 -4.58
C ALA A 99 3.73 2.52 -3.64
N LEU A 100 3.78 3.54 -2.78
CA LEU A 100 4.82 3.74 -1.77
C LEU A 100 4.34 3.24 -0.40
N HIS A 101 5.03 2.26 0.15
CA HIS A 101 4.66 1.63 1.42
C HIS A 101 4.96 2.52 2.65
N GLY A 102 4.48 2.12 3.82
CA GLY A 102 4.70 2.79 5.10
C GLY A 102 6.05 2.47 5.72
N HIS A 103 6.36 3.05 6.88
CA HIS A 103 7.67 2.84 7.49
C HIS A 103 7.97 1.37 7.83
N GLY A 104 6.95 0.63 8.29
CA GLY A 104 7.08 -0.76 8.73
C GLY A 104 7.57 -1.69 7.62
N GLU A 105 7.18 -1.46 6.37
CA GLU A 105 7.55 -2.34 5.25
C GLU A 105 8.94 -2.04 4.66
N SER A 106 9.72 -1.15 5.26
CA SER A 106 11.09 -0.85 4.82
C SER A 106 12.01 -2.05 5.02
N GLY A 107 12.85 -2.34 4.04
CA GLY A 107 13.61 -3.58 4.04
C GLY A 107 14.40 -3.85 2.78
N ASP A 108 14.85 -5.09 2.73
CA ASP A 108 15.71 -5.71 1.72
C ASP A 108 15.19 -7.12 1.35
N ASP A 109 13.96 -7.45 1.75
CA ASP A 109 13.33 -8.76 1.49
C ASP A 109 12.57 -8.79 0.16
N ASN A 110 12.37 -7.62 -0.46
CA ASN A 110 11.54 -7.40 -1.64
C ASN A 110 10.17 -8.07 -1.48
N PHE A 111 9.57 -8.05 -0.29
CA PHE A 111 8.30 -8.70 0.00
C PHE A 111 7.37 -7.85 0.87
N ALA A 112 7.90 -7.26 1.95
CA ALA A 112 7.09 -6.52 2.91
C ALA A 112 6.22 -5.43 2.28
N GLN A 113 6.72 -4.74 1.26
CA GLN A 113 6.06 -3.60 0.61
C GLN A 113 4.74 -3.95 -0.10
N ILE A 114 4.50 -5.23 -0.40
CA ILE A 114 3.23 -5.70 -0.96
C ILE A 114 2.45 -6.64 -0.03
N ALA A 115 3.02 -6.99 1.13
CA ALA A 115 2.47 -7.98 2.04
C ALA A 115 2.21 -7.46 3.46
N GLY A 116 2.62 -6.24 3.82
CA GLY A 116 2.34 -5.66 5.14
C GLY A 116 0.92 -5.06 5.26
N ASN A 117 0.41 -4.51 4.16
CA ASN A 117 -0.90 -3.87 4.07
C ASN A 117 -1.42 -3.87 2.62
N GLN A 118 -2.60 -3.29 2.39
CA GLN A 118 -3.30 -3.35 1.10
C GLN A 118 -3.01 -2.18 0.13
N ILE A 119 -2.12 -1.23 0.46
CA ILE A 119 -1.89 -0.02 -0.36
C ILE A 119 -1.47 -0.34 -1.81
N SER A 120 -0.79 -1.48 -2.02
CA SER A 120 -0.44 -2.00 -3.34
C SER A 120 -1.43 -3.05 -3.85
N VAL A 121 -1.59 -4.16 -3.12
CA VAL A 121 -2.35 -5.34 -3.60
C VAL A 121 -3.83 -5.07 -3.83
N ALA A 122 -4.41 -4.03 -3.22
CA ALA A 122 -5.77 -3.61 -3.54
C ALA A 122 -5.92 -3.26 -5.03
N PHE A 123 -4.89 -2.75 -5.70
CA PHE A 123 -4.97 -2.46 -7.14
C PHE A 123 -4.82 -3.72 -8.00
N ALA A 124 -4.20 -4.78 -7.50
CA ALA A 124 -4.08 -6.08 -8.18
C ALA A 124 -5.27 -7.02 -7.94
N ASP A 125 -6.21 -6.64 -7.07
CA ASP A 125 -7.42 -7.44 -6.79
C ASP A 125 -8.18 -7.81 -8.09
N PRO A 126 -8.59 -9.08 -8.30
CA PRO A 126 -9.22 -9.53 -9.52
C PRO A 126 -10.52 -8.78 -9.86
N ALA A 127 -11.33 -8.40 -8.86
CA ALA A 127 -12.57 -7.68 -9.11
C ALA A 127 -12.30 -6.25 -9.58
N ARG A 128 -11.25 -5.61 -9.06
CA ARG A 128 -10.77 -4.32 -9.56
C ARG A 128 -10.12 -4.44 -10.93
N GLN A 129 -9.26 -5.42 -11.15
CA GLN A 129 -8.62 -5.66 -12.45
C GLN A 129 -9.62 -5.99 -13.56
N ALA A 130 -10.72 -6.68 -13.25
CA ALA A 130 -11.79 -6.94 -14.21
C ALA A 130 -12.48 -5.65 -14.71
N ARG A 131 -12.53 -4.59 -13.89
CA ARG A 131 -13.19 -3.31 -14.23
C ARG A 131 -12.21 -2.24 -14.70
N HIS A 132 -11.04 -2.18 -14.05
CA HIS A 132 -10.01 -1.17 -14.19
C HIS A 132 -8.64 -1.84 -14.24
N PRO A 133 -8.33 -2.59 -15.32
CA PRO A 133 -7.05 -3.26 -15.45
C PRO A 133 -5.91 -2.24 -15.43
N ALA A 134 -4.91 -2.47 -14.59
CA ALA A 134 -3.79 -1.56 -14.37
C ALA A 134 -2.52 -2.31 -13.97
N PHE A 135 -1.38 -1.78 -14.37
CA PHE A 135 -0.09 -2.17 -13.84
C PHE A 135 0.08 -1.61 -12.43
N VAL A 136 0.82 -2.32 -11.57
CA VAL A 136 1.16 -1.84 -10.22
C VAL A 136 2.66 -1.97 -10.01
N LEU A 137 3.32 -0.87 -9.68
CA LEU A 137 4.75 -0.79 -9.37
C LEU A 137 4.89 -0.45 -7.88
N SER A 138 5.61 -1.30 -7.14
CA SER A 138 5.77 -1.16 -5.69
C SER A 138 7.25 -1.27 -5.31
N PRO A 139 7.99 -0.14 -5.34
CA PRO A 139 9.36 -0.11 -4.85
C PRO A 139 9.40 -0.31 -3.34
N GLN A 140 10.50 -0.87 -2.84
CA GLN A 140 10.80 -1.00 -1.43
C GLN A 140 11.89 -0.01 -1.03
N ALA A 141 11.61 0.78 -0.01
CA ALA A 141 12.60 1.65 0.62
C ALA A 141 13.52 0.82 1.51
N PRO A 142 14.82 1.15 1.55
CA PRO A 142 15.70 0.60 2.56
C PRO A 142 15.24 1.05 3.95
N ARG A 143 15.59 0.25 4.97
CA ARG A 143 15.39 0.63 6.37
C ARG A 143 16.08 1.96 6.67
N GLY A 144 15.48 2.75 7.55
CA GLY A 144 16.08 3.99 8.04
C GLY A 144 15.29 4.54 9.22
N THR A 145 15.64 5.75 9.67
CA THR A 145 14.96 6.40 10.79
C THR A 145 13.78 7.25 10.29
N PRO A 146 12.64 7.30 11.00
CA PRO A 146 11.55 8.20 10.65
C PRO A 146 12.03 9.65 10.43
N GLY A 147 11.62 10.26 9.32
CA GLY A 147 12.00 11.63 8.94
C GLY A 147 13.36 11.78 8.27
N THR A 148 14.26 10.79 8.33
CA THR A 148 15.61 10.88 7.71
C THR A 148 15.98 9.67 6.84
N GLY A 149 15.19 8.60 6.87
CA GLY A 149 15.38 7.37 6.10
C GLY A 149 14.35 7.15 4.99
N GLY A 150 14.45 6.02 4.28
CA GLY A 150 13.49 5.59 3.27
C GLY A 150 13.04 6.70 2.32
N TRP A 151 11.72 6.91 2.19
CA TRP A 151 11.15 7.92 1.29
C TRP A 151 11.42 9.38 1.70
N TRP A 152 11.90 9.66 2.91
CA TRP A 152 12.31 11.02 3.31
C TRP A 152 13.66 11.43 2.73
N ARG A 153 14.47 10.48 2.25
CA ARG A 153 15.72 10.81 1.57
C ARG A 153 15.47 11.20 0.10
N SER A 154 16.03 12.32 -0.32
CA SER A 154 15.88 12.83 -1.69
C SER A 154 16.52 11.94 -2.74
N ASP A 155 17.65 11.31 -2.43
CA ASP A 155 18.32 10.36 -3.34
C ASP A 155 17.45 9.14 -3.63
N ILE A 156 16.86 8.51 -2.61
CA ILE A 156 15.93 7.39 -2.79
C ILE A 156 14.70 7.81 -3.61
N ARG A 157 14.14 9.00 -3.35
CA ARG A 157 13.00 9.52 -4.14
C ARG A 157 13.36 9.75 -5.62
N ALA A 158 14.56 10.28 -5.89
CA ALA A 158 15.04 10.46 -7.26
C ALA A 158 15.11 9.11 -8.00
N GLU A 159 15.59 8.05 -7.34
CA GLU A 159 15.65 6.74 -7.97
C GLU A 159 14.29 6.09 -8.21
N VAL A 160 13.30 6.36 -7.35
CA VAL A 160 11.92 5.95 -7.62
C VAL A 160 11.39 6.61 -8.89
N LEU A 161 11.64 7.90 -9.10
CA LEU A 161 11.22 8.60 -10.33
C LEU A 161 11.90 8.00 -11.57
N GLU A 162 13.20 7.71 -11.48
CA GLU A 162 13.95 7.09 -12.57
C GLU A 162 13.46 5.67 -12.87
N LEU A 163 13.09 4.90 -11.84
CA LEU A 163 12.42 3.60 -11.98
C LEU A 163 11.06 3.73 -12.67
N VAL A 164 10.23 4.73 -12.32
CA VAL A 164 8.95 4.97 -12.99
C VAL A 164 9.18 5.28 -14.47
N ARG A 165 10.11 6.20 -14.79
CA ARG A 165 10.45 6.55 -16.19
C ARG A 165 10.98 5.33 -16.96
N ALA A 166 11.84 4.52 -16.35
CA ALA A 166 12.34 3.29 -16.95
C ALA A 166 11.23 2.25 -17.17
N THR A 167 10.27 2.16 -16.25
CA THR A 167 9.11 1.29 -16.36
C THR A 167 8.23 1.70 -17.55
N LEU A 168 7.95 3.00 -17.70
CA LEU A 168 7.20 3.53 -18.84
C LEU A 168 7.91 3.24 -20.17
N ALA A 169 9.22 3.46 -20.23
CA ALA A 169 10.00 3.23 -21.44
C ALA A 169 10.04 1.75 -21.88
N ARG A 170 10.04 0.81 -20.93
CA ARG A 170 10.13 -0.64 -21.22
C ARG A 170 8.79 -1.31 -21.47
N ASN A 171 7.69 -0.67 -21.11
CA ASN A 171 6.35 -1.25 -21.18
C ASN A 171 5.44 -0.38 -22.06
N PRO A 172 5.43 -0.56 -23.40
CA PRO A 172 4.63 0.26 -24.32
C PRO A 172 3.11 0.07 -24.17
N ALA A 173 2.69 -0.95 -23.41
CA ALA A 173 1.31 -1.17 -22.99
C ALA A 173 0.88 -0.27 -21.82
N ILE A 174 1.80 0.46 -21.19
CA ILE A 174 1.45 1.48 -20.19
C ILE A 174 1.08 2.77 -20.92
N ASP A 175 0.02 3.41 -20.44
CA ASP A 175 -0.39 4.74 -20.88
C ASP A 175 0.34 5.81 -20.04
N PRO A 176 1.30 6.56 -20.61
CA PRO A 176 2.06 7.55 -19.85
C PRO A 176 1.20 8.72 -19.36
N SER A 177 -0.01 8.94 -19.88
CA SER A 177 -0.93 9.96 -19.36
C SER A 177 -1.81 9.48 -18.21
N ARG A 178 -1.64 8.23 -17.76
CA ARG A 178 -2.42 7.61 -16.66
C ARG A 178 -1.50 6.90 -15.68
N VAL A 179 -0.54 7.64 -15.14
CA VAL A 179 0.31 7.19 -14.03
C VAL A 179 -0.26 7.76 -12.74
N TYR A 180 -0.62 6.91 -11.79
CA TYR A 180 -1.22 7.29 -10.52
C TYR A 180 -0.25 7.02 -9.38
N LEU A 181 -0.18 7.93 -8.41
CA LEU A 181 0.63 7.75 -7.22
C LEU A 181 -0.25 7.40 -6.02
N THR A 182 0.19 6.47 -5.19
CA THR A 182 -0.43 6.23 -3.89
C THR A 182 0.63 5.98 -2.83
N GLY A 183 0.34 6.37 -1.59
CA GLY A 183 1.29 6.25 -0.50
C GLY A 183 0.61 6.19 0.86
N LEU A 184 1.19 5.41 1.76
CA LEU A 184 0.75 5.25 3.15
C LEU A 184 1.80 5.80 4.13
N SER A 185 1.41 6.66 5.06
CA SER A 185 2.29 7.18 6.13
C SER A 185 3.60 7.72 5.53
N MET A 186 4.76 7.10 5.80
CA MET A 186 6.04 7.41 5.13
C MET A 186 5.92 7.52 3.61
N GLY A 187 5.12 6.66 2.97
CA GLY A 187 4.84 6.71 1.53
C GLY A 187 4.02 7.93 1.11
N SER A 188 3.10 8.39 1.96
CA SER A 188 2.39 9.65 1.74
C SER A 188 3.33 10.86 1.90
N TYR A 189 4.21 10.87 2.93
CA TYR A 189 5.29 11.87 3.04
C TYR A 189 6.18 11.93 1.80
N GLY A 190 6.63 10.76 1.33
CA GLY A 190 7.41 10.65 0.10
C GLY A 190 6.66 11.20 -1.11
N SER A 191 5.36 10.92 -1.20
CA SER A 191 4.50 11.40 -2.29
C SER A 191 4.34 12.92 -2.25
N TRP A 192 4.12 13.52 -1.09
CA TRP A 192 4.06 14.99 -0.94
C TRP A 192 5.39 15.68 -1.21
N ALA A 193 6.52 14.99 -1.02
CA ALA A 193 7.82 15.50 -1.42
C ALA A 193 8.09 15.36 -2.93
N LEU A 194 7.42 14.42 -3.62
CA LEU A 194 7.58 14.20 -5.07
C LEU A 194 6.67 15.11 -5.90
N LEU A 195 5.40 15.23 -5.49
CA LEU A 195 4.37 15.84 -6.34
C LEU A 195 4.66 17.29 -6.70
N PRO A 196 5.07 18.21 -5.80
CA PRO A 196 5.31 19.60 -6.16
C PRO A 196 6.31 19.76 -7.31
N GLU A 197 7.36 18.92 -7.33
CA GLU A 197 8.44 18.99 -8.31
C GLU A 197 8.18 18.12 -9.55
N HIS A 198 7.30 17.11 -9.46
CA HIS A 198 7.15 16.06 -10.47
C HIS A 198 5.69 15.67 -10.78
N HIS A 199 4.73 16.56 -10.51
CA HIS A 199 3.31 16.31 -10.80
C HIS A 199 3.04 16.08 -12.29
N ASP A 200 3.91 16.53 -13.19
CA ASP A 200 3.83 16.28 -14.64
C ASP A 200 3.95 14.79 -15.01
N LEU A 201 4.59 13.98 -14.16
CA LEU A 201 4.71 12.54 -14.33
C LEU A 201 3.43 11.79 -13.94
N PHE A 202 2.56 12.40 -13.15
CA PHE A 202 1.39 11.74 -12.56
C PHE A 202 0.08 12.37 -13.07
N ALA A 203 -0.98 11.58 -13.09
CA ALA A 203 -2.32 12.00 -13.50
C ALA A 203 -3.23 12.30 -12.29
N ALA A 204 -2.99 11.62 -11.16
CA ALA A 204 -3.68 11.83 -9.89
C ALA A 204 -2.93 11.11 -8.76
N ALA A 205 -3.26 11.44 -7.50
CA ALA A 205 -2.74 10.75 -6.32
C ALA A 205 -3.83 10.35 -5.31
N VAL A 206 -3.60 9.25 -4.60
CA VAL A 206 -4.37 8.84 -3.41
C VAL A 206 -3.42 8.68 -2.24
N LEU A 207 -3.48 9.60 -1.28
CA LEU A 207 -2.49 9.75 -0.22
C LEU A 207 -3.13 9.48 1.14
N VAL A 208 -2.47 8.65 1.96
CA VAL A 208 -3.02 8.17 3.23
C VAL A 208 -2.08 8.53 4.37
N CYS A 209 -2.60 9.34 5.30
CA CYS A 209 -1.99 9.74 6.58
C CYS A 209 -0.53 10.21 6.53
N GLY A 210 -0.21 11.13 5.62
CA GLY A 210 1.10 11.79 5.52
C GLY A 210 1.09 13.27 5.88
N ALA A 211 2.21 13.91 5.53
CA ALA A 211 2.36 15.35 5.55
C ALA A 211 3.45 15.78 4.55
N GLY A 212 3.50 17.07 4.21
CA GLY A 212 4.52 17.65 3.35
C GLY A 212 4.71 19.15 3.55
N ASP A 213 5.37 19.80 2.59
CA ASP A 213 5.48 21.26 2.56
C ASP A 213 4.19 21.86 1.98
N GLU A 214 3.45 22.61 2.81
CA GLU A 214 2.20 23.25 2.41
C GLU A 214 2.38 24.36 1.38
N THR A 215 3.44 25.12 1.49
CA THR A 215 3.71 26.21 0.55
C THR A 215 4.01 25.61 -0.81
N ALA A 216 4.95 24.65 -0.87
CA ALA A 216 5.32 23.99 -2.12
C ALA A 216 4.12 23.27 -2.77
N ALA A 217 3.30 22.57 -1.98
CA ALA A 217 2.10 21.89 -2.47
C ALA A 217 1.08 22.88 -3.04
N VAL A 218 0.75 23.95 -2.33
CA VAL A 218 -0.24 24.95 -2.78
C VAL A 218 0.24 25.67 -4.04
N ASP A 219 1.52 26.03 -4.10
CA ASP A 219 2.10 26.79 -5.21
C ASP A 219 2.20 25.95 -6.49
N ALA A 220 2.62 24.68 -6.37
CA ALA A 220 2.89 23.85 -7.53
C ALA A 220 1.69 23.02 -8.02
N LEU A 221 0.85 22.52 -7.11
CA LEU A 221 -0.12 21.48 -7.46
C LEU A 221 -1.44 22.03 -8.01
N GLY A 222 -1.77 23.31 -7.78
CA GLY A 222 -2.87 23.99 -8.47
C GLY A 222 -4.19 23.20 -8.47
N THR A 223 -4.53 22.53 -9.58
CA THR A 223 -5.74 21.69 -9.75
C THR A 223 -5.44 20.19 -9.95
N PHE A 224 -4.23 19.75 -9.63
CA PHE A 224 -3.79 18.35 -9.70
C PHE A 224 -4.67 17.44 -8.84
N PRO A 225 -5.30 16.38 -9.38
CA PRO A 225 -6.25 15.57 -8.63
C PRO A 225 -5.61 14.78 -7.48
N ILE A 226 -5.94 15.11 -6.23
CA ILE A 226 -5.47 14.38 -5.04
C ILE A 226 -6.67 14.00 -4.18
N TRP A 227 -6.76 12.73 -3.81
CA TRP A 227 -7.62 12.29 -2.74
C TRP A 227 -6.78 11.94 -1.50
N SER A 228 -6.86 12.81 -0.50
CA SER A 228 -6.19 12.62 0.78
C SER A 228 -7.12 12.00 1.84
N LEU A 229 -6.61 11.03 2.58
CA LEU A 229 -7.31 10.32 3.64
C LEU A 229 -6.48 10.35 4.93
N HIS A 230 -7.10 10.74 6.04
CA HIS A 230 -6.43 10.77 7.35
C HIS A 230 -7.42 10.42 8.45
N SER A 231 -7.00 9.66 9.45
CA SER A 231 -7.85 9.40 10.62
C SER A 231 -7.82 10.56 11.59
N ALA A 232 -8.99 10.99 12.09
CA ALA A 232 -9.08 12.09 13.08
C ALA A 232 -8.38 11.78 14.42
N ASP A 233 -8.15 10.50 14.69
CA ASP A 233 -7.57 9.94 15.91
C ASP A 233 -6.22 9.25 15.66
N ASP A 234 -5.54 9.59 14.55
CA ASP A 234 -4.20 9.08 14.26
C ASP A 234 -3.20 9.56 15.33
N ALA A 235 -2.73 8.61 16.14
CA ALA A 235 -1.78 8.85 17.23
C ALA A 235 -0.31 8.86 16.78
N VAL A 236 -0.03 8.49 15.52
CA VAL A 236 1.33 8.41 14.96
C VAL A 236 1.63 9.64 14.10
N VAL A 237 0.72 9.98 13.19
CA VAL A 237 0.80 11.17 12.35
C VAL A 237 -0.40 12.06 12.66
N PRO A 238 -0.24 13.13 13.46
CA PRO A 238 -1.37 13.96 13.85
C PRO A 238 -2.05 14.58 12.62
N TYR A 239 -3.34 14.28 12.44
CA TYR A 239 -4.09 14.67 11.23
C TYR A 239 -4.23 16.17 11.05
N ASP A 240 -4.06 16.98 12.10
CA ASP A 240 -4.20 18.44 12.06
C ASP A 240 -2.87 19.18 12.27
N ALA A 241 -1.74 18.48 12.31
CA ALA A 241 -0.43 19.11 12.35
C ALA A 241 -0.18 19.97 11.09
N PRO A 242 0.63 21.05 11.18
CA PRO A 242 1.06 21.80 10.02
C PRO A 242 1.62 20.87 8.92
N GLY A 243 1.19 21.09 7.68
CA GLY A 243 1.57 20.25 6.54
C GLY A 243 0.86 18.89 6.44
N SER A 244 -0.07 18.53 7.33
CA SER A 244 -0.78 17.26 7.19
C SER A 244 -1.69 17.21 5.94
N ASP A 245 -1.93 15.99 5.44
CA ASP A 245 -2.85 15.68 4.34
C ASP A 245 -4.21 16.40 4.46
N TYR A 246 -4.72 16.54 5.68
CA TYR A 246 -6.00 17.20 5.98
C TYR A 246 -5.99 18.70 5.67
N ARG A 247 -4.86 19.40 5.90
CA ARG A 247 -4.80 20.87 5.83
C ARG A 247 -4.77 21.40 4.40
N TYR A 248 -4.32 20.59 3.44
CA TYR A 248 -4.28 20.97 2.02
C TYR A 248 -5.66 21.20 1.40
N SER A 249 -6.68 20.51 1.90
CA SER A 249 -8.07 20.66 1.44
C SER A 249 -8.71 22.02 1.76
N GLY A 250 -8.15 22.80 2.70
CA GLY A 250 -8.73 24.10 3.10
C GLY A 250 -8.51 25.22 2.07
N ARG A 251 -7.50 25.07 1.21
CA ARG A 251 -7.13 26.04 0.16
C ARG A 251 -7.45 25.53 -1.26
N TRP A 252 -7.76 24.25 -1.38
CA TRP A 252 -7.98 23.55 -2.65
C TRP A 252 -9.47 23.48 -3.00
N ARG A 253 -9.87 23.96 -4.20
CA ARG A 253 -11.22 23.75 -4.75
C ARG A 253 -11.09 22.88 -5.99
N PRO A 254 -11.40 21.56 -5.92
CA PRO A 254 -11.40 20.75 -7.12
C PRO A 254 -12.45 21.28 -8.12
N PRO A 255 -12.18 21.25 -9.43
CA PRO A 255 -13.23 21.45 -10.42
C PRO A 255 -14.30 20.36 -10.24
N ALA A 256 -15.57 20.75 -10.29
CA ALA A 256 -16.68 19.83 -10.15
C ALA A 256 -16.52 18.67 -11.15
N ILE A 257 -16.50 17.43 -10.65
CA ILE A 257 -16.54 16.23 -11.48
C ILE A 257 -17.79 16.31 -12.35
N ARG A 258 -17.63 16.68 -13.63
CA ARG A 258 -18.71 16.66 -14.61
C ARG A 258 -19.08 15.20 -14.85
N ARG A 259 -20.19 14.77 -14.23
CA ARG A 259 -20.86 13.54 -14.65
C ARG A 259 -21.19 13.67 -16.15
N PRO A 260 -20.81 12.71 -17.00
CA PRO A 260 -21.30 12.71 -18.37
C PRO A 260 -22.82 12.51 -18.32
N GLY A 261 -23.60 13.49 -18.77
CA GLY A 261 -25.05 13.32 -18.99
C GLY A 261 -26.01 14.31 -18.29
N ALA A 262 -25.56 15.37 -17.64
CA ALA A 262 -26.48 16.41 -17.14
C ALA A 262 -26.51 17.63 -18.08
N SER A 263 -27.52 17.66 -18.95
CA SER A 263 -27.87 18.80 -19.80
C SER A 263 -28.49 19.95 -18.98
N GLY A 264 -27.87 21.13 -19.00
CA GLY A 264 -28.49 22.47 -18.86
C GLY A 264 -29.12 22.87 -17.49
N PRO A 265 -29.02 24.15 -17.08
CA PRO A 265 -29.53 24.60 -15.79
C PRO A 265 -31.02 24.96 -15.87
N ALA A 266 -31.88 24.23 -15.15
CA ALA A 266 -33.21 24.73 -14.81
C ALA A 266 -33.08 25.72 -13.65
N GLN A 267 -33.32 27.00 -13.92
CA GLN A 267 -33.43 28.06 -12.91
C GLN A 267 -34.53 27.70 -11.89
N ARG A 268 -34.15 27.34 -10.67
CA ARG A 268 -35.10 27.18 -9.57
C ARG A 268 -35.27 28.53 -8.86
N ARG A 269 -36.38 29.20 -9.16
CA ARG A 269 -36.88 30.36 -8.41
C ARG A 269 -37.06 30.01 -6.93
N THR A 270 -36.48 30.81 -6.04
CA THR A 270 -36.72 30.76 -4.60
C THR A 270 -38.15 31.24 -4.31
N ARG A 271 -38.91 30.45 -3.53
CA ARG A 271 -40.09 30.95 -2.81
C ARG A 271 -39.87 30.65 -1.34
N SER A 272 -39.82 31.71 -0.54
CA SER A 272 -39.84 31.67 0.91
C SER A 272 -41.14 31.03 1.41
N ARG A 273 -41.05 30.13 2.39
CA ARG A 273 -42.20 29.72 3.21
C ARG A 273 -41.82 29.74 4.68
N ARG A 274 -42.66 30.46 5.44
CA ARG A 274 -42.62 30.75 6.88
C ARG A 274 -42.62 29.50 7.77
N PRO A 275 -42.20 29.61 9.04
CA PRO A 275 -42.20 28.51 10.00
C PRO A 275 -43.61 28.22 10.56
N LEU A 276 -43.88 26.94 10.86
CA LEU A 276 -45.11 26.43 11.47
C LEU A 276 -45.08 26.57 13.02
N PRO A 277 -46.23 26.77 13.69
CA PRO A 277 -46.33 26.87 15.16
C PRO A 277 -46.40 25.49 15.84
N PRO A 278 -46.15 25.40 17.17
CA PRO A 278 -46.07 24.13 17.88
C PRO A 278 -47.47 23.58 18.22
N ARG A 279 -47.58 22.25 18.32
CA ARG A 279 -48.80 21.56 18.77
C ARG A 279 -48.78 21.26 20.28
N PRO A 280 -49.93 21.29 20.97
CA PRO A 280 -50.02 21.10 22.42
C PRO A 280 -50.03 19.62 22.82
N GLY A 281 -49.63 19.36 24.06
CA GLY A 281 -49.24 18.05 24.56
C GLY A 281 -50.37 17.11 25.00
N ASN A 282 -49.94 15.92 25.38
CA ASN A 282 -50.73 14.98 26.18
C ASN A 282 -49.83 14.39 27.28
N ALA A 283 -50.14 14.77 28.51
CA ALA A 283 -49.63 14.14 29.71
C ALA A 283 -50.32 12.78 29.91
N ARG A 284 -49.57 11.74 30.28
CA ARG A 284 -49.96 10.83 31.36
C ARG A 284 -48.81 9.90 31.81
N ARG A 285 -48.57 10.00 33.12
CA ARG A 285 -48.19 8.98 34.11
C ARG A 285 -46.74 8.47 34.17
N ARG A 286 -46.08 8.99 35.20
CA ARG A 286 -44.89 8.46 35.88
C ARG A 286 -45.16 7.06 36.46
N ARG A 287 -44.20 6.15 36.29
CA ARG A 287 -43.81 5.14 37.29
C ARG A 287 -42.28 5.11 37.34
N ALA A 288 -41.76 5.20 38.55
CA ALA A 288 -40.35 5.10 38.86
C ALA A 288 -39.86 3.65 38.66
N ALA A 289 -38.68 3.52 38.05
CA ALA A 289 -37.84 2.34 38.17
C ALA A 289 -36.40 2.82 38.29
N ASP A 290 -35.84 2.45 39.43
CA ASP A 290 -34.50 2.69 39.93
C ASP A 290 -33.60 1.57 39.38
N THR A 291 -32.55 1.90 38.63
CA THR A 291 -31.41 1.00 38.41
C THR A 291 -30.16 1.80 38.10
N SER A 292 -29.21 1.71 39.02
CA SER A 292 -27.82 2.13 38.97
C SER A 292 -27.04 1.49 37.80
N SER A 293 -26.24 2.30 37.11
CA SER A 293 -25.15 1.83 36.24
C SER A 293 -23.86 1.66 37.06
N PRO A 294 -23.04 0.61 36.82
CA PRO A 294 -21.76 0.46 37.51
C PRO A 294 -20.70 1.45 36.98
N PRO A 295 -19.71 1.84 37.79
CA PRO A 295 -18.65 2.76 37.37
C PRO A 295 -17.63 2.10 36.44
N SER A 296 -17.10 2.89 35.51
CA SER A 296 -16.00 2.52 34.59
C SER A 296 -14.69 2.21 35.34
N PRO A 297 -13.84 1.29 34.85
CA PRO A 297 -12.54 0.99 35.47
C PRO A 297 -11.55 2.15 35.29
N PRO A 298 -10.57 2.31 36.22
CA PRO A 298 -9.63 3.43 36.22
C PRO A 298 -8.59 3.31 35.09
N ALA A 299 -8.17 4.47 34.58
CA ALA A 299 -7.11 4.59 33.58
C ALA A 299 -5.73 4.21 34.16
N PRO A 300 -4.81 3.63 33.36
CA PRO A 300 -3.44 3.33 33.79
C PRO A 300 -2.62 4.62 34.04
N PRO A 301 -1.58 4.56 34.91
CA PRO A 301 -0.87 5.73 35.40
C PRO A 301 -0.05 6.43 34.31
N ARG A 302 -0.08 7.76 34.33
CA ARG A 302 0.74 8.66 33.50
C ARG A 302 2.21 8.56 33.93
N CYS A 303 3.10 8.17 33.03
CA CYS A 303 4.53 8.39 33.21
C CYS A 303 4.83 9.89 33.05
N SER A 304 5.28 10.52 34.13
CA SER A 304 5.85 11.85 34.15
C SER A 304 7.21 11.86 33.44
N ALA A 305 7.27 12.46 32.25
CA ALA A 305 8.52 12.82 31.61
C ALA A 305 8.85 14.29 31.94
N THR A 306 9.94 14.48 32.67
CA THR A 306 10.61 15.75 32.93
C THR A 306 11.05 16.41 31.61
N PRO A 307 10.95 17.74 31.44
CA PRO A 307 11.36 18.38 30.19
C PRO A 307 12.89 18.37 30.04
N PRO A 308 13.45 18.12 28.84
CA PRO A 308 14.86 18.34 28.61
C PRO A 308 15.16 19.85 28.54
N GLY A 309 16.18 20.26 29.29
CA GLY A 309 16.70 21.62 29.32
C GLY A 309 17.33 22.07 28.01
N SER A 310 17.42 23.40 27.87
CA SER A 310 17.96 24.12 26.72
C SER A 310 19.36 23.64 26.28
N PRO A 311 19.64 23.59 24.97
CA PRO A 311 20.99 23.31 24.48
C PRO A 311 21.91 24.54 24.63
N PRO A 312 23.22 24.34 24.92
CA PRO A 312 24.19 25.42 24.92
C PRO A 312 24.62 25.81 23.49
N THR A 313 24.91 27.09 23.32
CA THR A 313 25.49 27.73 22.13
C THR A 313 26.87 27.17 21.80
N PRO A 314 27.19 26.85 20.53
CA PRO A 314 28.56 26.70 20.09
C PRO A 314 29.12 27.98 19.48
N THR A 315 30.25 28.42 20.03
CA THR A 315 31.17 29.44 19.53
C THR A 315 31.87 28.99 18.24
N THR A 316 31.98 29.92 17.28
CA THR A 316 32.89 29.88 16.12
C THR A 316 34.36 29.77 16.53
N PRO A 317 35.20 29.16 15.67
CA PRO A 317 36.27 29.96 15.08
C PRO A 317 36.46 29.73 13.56
N SER A 318 37.12 30.72 12.97
CA SER A 318 37.31 31.02 11.55
C SER A 318 38.45 30.25 10.86
N SER A 319 38.29 30.12 9.54
CA SER A 319 39.31 30.14 8.46
C SER A 319 40.37 29.03 8.35
N THR A 320 40.43 28.34 7.20
CA THR A 320 41.38 28.59 6.08
C THR A 320 41.33 27.43 5.06
N GLY A 321 41.43 27.76 3.76
CA GLY A 321 42.09 26.89 2.77
C GLY A 321 41.22 26.18 1.71
N CYS A 322 41.01 26.82 0.56
CA CYS A 322 40.90 26.12 -0.74
C CYS A 322 42.28 25.54 -1.14
N PRO A 323 42.31 24.58 -2.07
CA PRO A 323 42.79 24.98 -3.39
C PRO A 323 42.00 24.40 -4.58
N ASP A 324 42.05 25.17 -5.65
CA ASP A 324 41.66 24.86 -7.03
C ASP A 324 42.25 23.55 -7.56
N ARG A 325 41.50 22.93 -8.48
CA ARG A 325 42.07 22.31 -9.68
C ARG A 325 41.04 22.26 -10.80
N ASP A 326 41.21 23.16 -11.76
CA ASP A 326 40.77 23.03 -13.15
C ASP A 326 41.37 21.77 -13.79
N LEU A 327 40.56 21.04 -14.56
CA LEU A 327 40.98 20.39 -15.80
C LEU A 327 39.81 20.33 -16.78
N ASP A 328 40.14 20.77 -17.99
CA ASP A 328 39.29 21.03 -19.15
C ASP A 328 38.54 19.82 -19.75
N ALA A 329 37.58 20.22 -20.59
CA ALA A 329 36.71 19.47 -21.48
C ALA A 329 37.36 18.32 -22.29
N ASP A 330 36.59 17.24 -22.49
CA ASP A 330 36.27 16.80 -23.85
C ASP A 330 35.00 15.91 -23.92
N SER A 331 34.47 15.90 -25.14
CA SER A 331 33.20 15.40 -25.65
C SER A 331 33.03 13.87 -25.74
N ALA A 332 31.76 13.46 -25.98
CA ALA A 332 31.28 12.22 -26.64
C ALA A 332 30.48 11.20 -25.80
N THR A 333 29.17 11.21 -26.07
CA THR A 333 28.28 10.05 -26.33
C THR A 333 28.38 8.78 -25.47
N GLY A 334 27.33 8.51 -24.69
CA GLY A 334 26.97 7.16 -24.27
C GLY A 334 26.51 7.07 -22.81
N ARG A 335 25.24 7.39 -22.52
CA ARG A 335 24.65 7.01 -21.22
C ARG A 335 24.60 5.48 -21.15
N PRO A 336 25.14 4.84 -20.10
CA PRO A 336 25.11 3.38 -19.99
C PRO A 336 23.66 2.89 -19.93
N ALA A 337 23.39 1.78 -20.61
CA ALA A 337 22.07 1.15 -20.64
C ALA A 337 21.64 0.74 -19.22
N ARG A 338 20.51 1.28 -18.77
CA ARG A 338 19.92 1.04 -17.45
C ARG A 338 19.54 -0.43 -17.30
N ARG A 339 19.93 -1.08 -16.19
CA ARG A 339 19.74 -2.52 -16.01
C ARG A 339 18.70 -2.80 -14.92
N ILE A 340 17.57 -3.36 -15.35
CA ILE A 340 16.66 -4.06 -14.44
C ILE A 340 17.11 -5.52 -14.40
N ARG A 341 17.36 -6.04 -13.21
CA ARG A 341 17.69 -7.45 -13.02
C ARG A 341 16.51 -8.14 -12.34
N PRO A 342 16.11 -9.35 -12.78
CA PRO A 342 15.26 -10.18 -11.94
C PRO A 342 15.99 -10.39 -10.60
N SER A 343 15.27 -10.20 -9.49
CA SER A 343 15.87 -10.36 -8.16
C SER A 343 16.11 -11.85 -7.89
N ALA A 344 17.27 -12.19 -7.34
CA ALA A 344 17.56 -13.53 -6.87
C ALA A 344 17.13 -13.64 -5.41
N SER A 345 15.90 -14.10 -5.16
CA SER A 345 15.48 -14.50 -3.81
C SER A 345 14.83 -15.88 -3.82
N HIS A 346 15.29 -16.70 -2.87
CA HIS A 346 14.93 -18.07 -2.50
C HIS A 346 13.76 -18.71 -3.27
N GLY A 347 14.13 -19.48 -4.30
CA GLY A 347 13.23 -20.38 -4.99
C GLY A 347 12.68 -21.44 -4.05
N GLY A 348 11.36 -21.43 -3.86
CA GLY A 348 10.62 -22.66 -3.61
C GLY A 348 10.83 -23.58 -4.81
N GLY A 349 11.33 -24.79 -4.55
CA GLY A 349 11.77 -25.75 -5.56
C GLY A 349 10.72 -25.98 -6.64
N ARG A 350 11.12 -25.72 -7.89
CA ARG A 350 10.51 -26.37 -9.05
C ARG A 350 11.27 -27.67 -9.25
N GLU A 351 10.62 -28.80 -8.99
CA GLU A 351 11.14 -30.09 -9.42
C GLU A 351 11.18 -30.13 -10.95
N HIS A 352 12.34 -30.53 -11.47
CA HIS A 352 12.62 -30.71 -12.88
C HIS A 352 11.90 -31.96 -13.39
N GLY A 353 10.96 -31.80 -14.32
CA GLY A 353 10.48 -32.88 -15.18
C GLY A 353 11.23 -32.88 -16.50
N GLU A 354 11.92 -33.97 -16.83
CA GLU A 354 12.58 -34.18 -18.12
C GLU A 354 11.59 -34.10 -19.29
N TYR A 355 11.93 -33.31 -20.30
CA TYR A 355 11.17 -33.19 -21.53
C TYR A 355 11.67 -34.22 -22.55
N ARG A 356 10.83 -35.20 -22.92
CA ARG A 356 11.01 -36.00 -24.13
C ARG A 356 9.81 -35.80 -25.04
N GLU A 357 10.03 -35.14 -26.17
CA GLU A 357 9.04 -35.05 -27.24
C GLU A 357 9.07 -36.31 -28.11
N ARG A 358 7.91 -36.97 -28.26
CA ARG A 358 7.52 -37.66 -29.50
C ARG A 358 5.99 -37.71 -29.61
N GLY A 359 5.45 -36.97 -30.58
CA GLY A 359 4.20 -37.29 -31.29
C GLY A 359 2.87 -37.13 -30.54
N GLY A 360 2.25 -35.94 -30.68
CA GLY A 360 0.80 -35.78 -30.88
C GLY A 360 -0.17 -36.21 -29.77
N ARG A 361 -0.78 -35.19 -29.11
CA ARG A 361 -1.82 -35.23 -28.05
C ARG A 361 -1.33 -35.66 -26.66
N ALA A 362 -0.95 -34.65 -25.87
CA ALA A 362 -0.86 -34.77 -24.42
C ALA A 362 -2.29 -34.75 -23.83
N GLU A 363 -2.83 -35.93 -23.50
CA GLU A 363 -3.92 -36.04 -22.52
C GLU A 363 -3.32 -35.87 -21.12
N TYR A 364 -3.60 -34.75 -20.48
CA TYR A 364 -3.35 -34.58 -19.05
C TYR A 364 -4.34 -35.47 -18.27
N ARG A 365 -3.83 -36.54 -17.66
CA ARG A 365 -4.56 -37.27 -16.62
C ARG A 365 -4.08 -36.80 -15.25
N PRO A 366 -4.85 -35.98 -14.51
CA PRO A 366 -4.51 -35.69 -13.14
C PRO A 366 -4.66 -36.97 -12.32
N GLY A 367 -3.57 -37.38 -11.66
CA GLY A 367 -3.66 -38.24 -10.49
C GLY A 367 -4.63 -37.58 -9.50
N ARG A 368 -5.61 -38.35 -9.02
CA ARG A 368 -6.65 -37.87 -8.10
C ARG A 368 -6.09 -37.75 -6.68
N ASP A 369 -5.07 -36.93 -6.48
CA ASP A 369 -4.69 -36.52 -5.14
C ASP A 369 -5.63 -35.41 -4.69
N LEU A 370 -6.56 -35.78 -3.79
CA LEU A 370 -7.45 -34.88 -3.11
C LEU A 370 -6.64 -33.97 -2.17
N GLY A 371 -6.12 -32.88 -2.73
CA GLY A 371 -5.47 -31.83 -1.95
C GLY A 371 -6.46 -31.10 -1.04
N VAL A 372 -6.02 -30.80 0.18
CA VAL A 372 -6.69 -29.86 1.08
C VAL A 372 -5.98 -28.52 0.96
N ARG A 373 -6.74 -27.46 0.64
CA ARG A 373 -6.22 -26.08 0.70
C ARG A 373 -6.68 -25.43 1.99
N LEU A 374 -5.73 -24.98 2.79
CA LEU A 374 -5.98 -24.13 3.94
C LEU A 374 -5.94 -22.68 3.46
N VAL A 375 -7.05 -21.95 3.60
CA VAL A 375 -7.10 -20.53 3.27
C VAL A 375 -7.02 -19.75 4.57
N LEU A 376 -5.85 -19.18 4.83
CA LEU A 376 -5.69 -18.16 5.85
C LEU A 376 -6.22 -16.85 5.27
N GLY A 377 -7.31 -16.34 5.83
CA GLY A 377 -7.65 -14.94 5.66
C GLY A 377 -6.61 -14.13 6.42
N GLN A 378 -5.52 -13.74 5.77
CA GLN A 378 -4.63 -12.77 6.37
C GLN A 378 -5.37 -11.44 6.43
N GLN A 379 -5.69 -11.03 7.65
CA GLN A 379 -5.96 -9.65 7.94
C GLN A 379 -4.61 -8.93 7.85
N LEU A 380 -4.24 -8.54 6.62
CA LEU A 380 -3.26 -7.47 6.41
C LEU A 380 -3.65 -6.34 7.36
N SER A 381 -2.68 -5.79 8.09
CA SER A 381 -2.98 -4.80 9.14
C SER A 381 -3.98 -3.81 8.57
N PRO A 382 -5.19 -3.68 9.15
CA PRO A 382 -6.09 -2.63 8.71
C PRO A 382 -5.25 -1.36 8.77
N LEU A 383 -5.27 -0.56 7.70
CA LEU A 383 -4.82 0.82 7.78
C LEU A 383 -5.41 1.31 9.10
N GLY A 384 -4.58 1.62 10.10
CA GLY A 384 -4.98 1.84 11.49
C GLY A 384 -5.80 3.12 11.67
N CYS A 385 -6.63 3.43 10.69
CA CYS A 385 -7.48 4.57 10.62
C CYS A 385 -8.73 4.24 11.42
N GLY A 386 -8.82 4.81 12.61
CA GLY A 386 -10.07 4.97 13.34
C GLY A 386 -11.08 5.78 12.52
N ARG A 387 -11.56 6.92 13.03
CA ARG A 387 -12.59 7.68 12.31
C ARG A 387 -11.99 8.39 11.07
N LEU A 388 -12.03 7.69 9.93
CA LEU A 388 -11.56 8.18 8.63
C LEU A 388 -12.20 9.53 8.27
N LEU A 389 -11.36 10.53 8.06
CA LEU A 389 -11.71 11.76 7.38
C LEU A 389 -11.26 11.63 5.92
N SER A 390 -12.21 11.78 5.00
CA SER A 390 -11.94 11.87 3.57
C SER A 390 -12.31 13.26 3.09
N LYS A 391 -11.44 13.90 2.31
CA LYS A 391 -11.79 15.12 1.57
C LYS A 391 -11.37 14.96 0.11
N PRO A 392 -12.29 15.22 -0.84
CA PRO A 392 -12.01 15.14 -2.27
C PRO A 392 -11.23 16.33 -2.80
#